data_AF-A0A6B2LVY9-F1
#
_entry.id   AF-A0A6B2LVY9-F1
#
_cell.length_a   1.000
_cell.length_b   1.000
_cell.length_c   1.000
_cell.angle_alpha   90.00
_cell.angle_beta   90.00
_cell.angle_gamma   90.00
#
_symmetry.space_group_name_H-M   'P 1'
#
loop_
_entity.id
_entity.type
_entity.pdbx_description
1 polymer ?
#
loop_
_entity_poly.entity_id
_entity_poly.type
_entity_poly.pdbx_seq_one_letter_code
_entity_poly.pdbx_strand_id
1 'polypeptide(L)' 'MSGRQSGTNSQGNHYCTPGGSNSSSGSSYHYSNTNGSYYYSNDNGSTYYNTGNGYSNYTSPSGYSRSNYSRK' A
#
# COMPACT_ATOMS: atom_id res chain seq x y z
N MET A 1 21.36 -4.76 10.14
CA MET A 1 19.98 -5.14 10.50
C MET A 1 19.04 -4.23 9.73
N SER A 2 18.37 -4.72 8.68
CA SER A 2 17.43 -3.90 7.90
C SER A 2 16.10 -3.82 8.66
N GLY A 3 15.84 -2.65 9.25
CA GLY A 3 14.74 -2.43 10.17
C GLY A 3 13.40 -2.33 9.44
N ARG A 4 12.46 -3.19 9.79
CA ARG A 4 11.05 -2.98 9.48
C ARG A 4 10.63 -1.68 10.19
N GLN A 5 10.19 -0.67 9.43
CA GLN A 5 9.67 0.58 9.99
C GLN A 5 8.16 0.51 9.97
N SER A 6 7.53 0.45 11.14
CA SER A 6 6.09 0.60 11.28
C SER A 6 5.77 1.70 12.26
N GLY A 7 4.65 2.37 12.06
CA GLY A 7 4.19 3.42 12.95
C GLY A 7 2.69 3.64 12.83
N THR A 8 2.15 4.29 13.85
CA THR A 8 0.74 4.66 13.91
C THR A 8 0.66 6.17 14.13
N ASN A 9 -0.11 6.88 13.31
CA ASN A 9 -0.33 8.31 13.51
C ASN A 9 -1.42 8.55 14.57
N SER A 10 -1.57 9.81 15.01
CA SER A 10 -2.58 10.20 16.02
C SER A 10 -4.03 9.94 15.62
N GLN A 11 -4.29 9.66 14.34
CA GLN A 11 -5.62 9.30 13.81
C GLN A 11 -5.85 7.79 13.78
N GLY A 12 -4.88 6.99 14.25
CA GLY A 12 -4.92 5.53 14.28
C GLY A 12 -4.53 4.86 12.96
N ASN A 13 -4.09 5.62 11.94
CA ASN A 13 -3.64 5.04 10.68
C ASN A 13 -2.29 4.38 10.89
N HIS A 14 -2.15 3.15 10.43
CA HIS A 14 -0.96 2.33 10.61
C HIS A 14 -0.21 2.19 9.30
N TYR A 15 1.08 2.51 9.31
CA TYR A 15 1.97 2.22 8.20
C TYR A 15 2.96 1.14 8.61
N CYS A 16 3.25 0.23 7.69
CA CYS A 16 4.29 -0.76 7.84
C CYS A 16 5.08 -0.85 6.56
N THR A 17 6.36 -0.55 6.65
CA THR A 17 7.37 -0.85 5.67
C THR A 17 8.00 -2.18 6.10
N PRO A 18 7.51 -3.34 5.61
CA PRO A 18 8.21 -4.59 5.83
C PRO A 18 9.55 -4.46 5.13
N GLY A 19 10.60 -4.17 5.91
CA GLY A 19 11.96 -3.94 5.41
C GLY A 19 12.28 -4.91 4.27
N GLY A 20 12.38 -4.34 3.07
CA GLY A 20 12.54 -5.08 1.83
C GLY A 20 13.79 -5.94 1.94
N SER A 21 13.62 -7.25 1.74
CA SER A 21 14.73 -8.21 1.82
C SER A 21 15.54 -8.27 0.52
N ASN A 22 15.24 -7.42 -0.47
CA ASN A 22 15.88 -7.50 -1.77
C ASN A 22 16.28 -6.11 -2.28
N SER A 23 17.59 -5.92 -2.37
CA SER A 23 18.26 -5.04 -3.34
C SER A 23 17.87 -3.55 -3.35
N SER A 24 18.64 -2.76 -2.59
CA SER A 24 19.17 -1.43 -2.92
C SER A 24 18.29 -0.28 -3.45
N SER A 25 17.01 -0.45 -3.83
CA SER A 25 16.30 0.59 -4.60
C SER A 25 14.77 0.67 -4.44
N GLY A 26 14.12 -0.24 -3.71
CA GLY A 26 12.67 -0.23 -3.51
C GLY A 26 12.33 -0.59 -2.07
N SER A 27 11.30 0.05 -1.51
CA SER A 27 10.77 -0.32 -0.21
C SER A 27 9.28 -0.56 -0.36
N SER A 28 8.90 -1.83 -0.29
CA SER A 28 7.50 -2.22 -0.20
C SER A 28 6.85 -1.54 1.01
N TYR A 29 5.72 -0.87 0.79
CA TYR A 29 5.07 -0.02 1.77
C TYR A 29 3.59 -0.39 1.89
N HIS A 30 3.13 -0.59 3.12
CA HIS A 30 1.72 -0.82 3.40
C HIS A 30 1.18 0.27 4.31
N TYR A 31 0.00 0.78 3.98
CA TYR A 31 -0.67 1.84 4.72
C TYR A 31 -2.13 1.48 4.92
N SER A 32 -2.55 1.36 6.17
CA SER A 32 -3.91 1.05 6.57
C SER A 32 -4.51 2.27 7.28
N ASN A 33 -5.67 2.72 6.83
CA ASN A 33 -6.43 3.76 7.49
C ASN A 33 -7.50 3.18 8.40
N THR A 34 -7.89 3.94 9.43
CA THR A 34 -8.96 3.56 10.36
C THR A 34 -10.33 3.46 9.69
N ASN A 35 -10.54 4.14 8.57
CA ASN A 35 -11.75 4.06 7.77
C ASN A 35 -11.87 2.75 6.93
N GLY A 36 -10.93 1.81 7.09
CA GLY A 36 -10.91 0.54 6.35
C GLY A 36 -10.27 0.61 4.97
N SER A 37 -9.89 1.79 4.50
CA SER A 37 -9.08 1.93 3.28
C SER A 37 -7.64 1.51 3.54
N TYR A 38 -6.99 0.93 2.53
CA TYR A 38 -5.59 0.56 2.60
C TYR A 38 -4.88 0.74 1.26
N TYR A 39 -3.57 0.87 1.33
CA TYR A 39 -2.68 1.10 0.20
C TYR A 39 -1.44 0.21 0.32
N TYR A 40 -1.09 -0.44 -0.78
CA TYR A 40 0.14 -1.20 -0.97
C TYR A 40 0.98 -0.55 -2.06
N SER A 41 2.26 -0.35 -1.78
CA SER A 41 3.30 -0.10 -2.77
C SER A 41 4.22 -1.31 -2.76
N ASN A 42 4.38 -1.94 -3.91
CA ASN A 42 5.28 -3.07 -4.06
C ASN A 42 6.65 -2.59 -4.54
N ASP A 43 7.68 -3.37 -4.23
CA ASP A 43 9.05 -3.10 -4.65
C ASP A 43 9.24 -2.98 -6.16
N ASN A 44 8.40 -3.69 -6.92
CA ASN A 44 8.40 -3.63 -8.38
C ASN A 44 7.84 -2.32 -8.94
N GLY A 45 7.41 -1.36 -8.10
CA GLY A 45 6.81 -0.09 -8.50
C GLY A 45 5.30 -0.13 -8.72
N SER A 46 4.66 -1.31 -8.61
CA SER A 46 3.20 -1.41 -8.67
C SER A 46 2.57 -0.96 -7.36
N THR A 47 1.37 -0.39 -7.44
CA THR A 47 0.62 0.08 -6.29
C THR A 47 -0.80 -0.46 -6.31
N TYR A 48 -1.39 -0.64 -5.15
CA TYR A 48 -2.78 -1.06 -5.00
C TYR A 48 -3.44 -0.23 -3.93
N TYR A 49 -4.58 0.37 -4.24
CA TYR A 49 -5.36 1.19 -3.34
C TYR A 49 -6.75 0.58 -3.21
N ASN A 50 -7.28 0.52 -2.00
CA ASN A 50 -8.64 0.09 -1.72
C ASN A 50 -9.27 1.06 -0.74
N THR A 51 -10.47 1.55 -1.02
CA THR A 51 -11.15 2.53 -0.16
C THR A 51 -11.93 1.90 0.99
N GLY A 52 -12.06 0.58 1.03
CA GLY A 52 -12.96 -0.14 1.93
C GLY A 52 -14.44 -0.05 1.55
N ASN A 53 -14.81 0.86 0.62
CA ASN A 53 -16.18 1.16 0.24
C ASN A 53 -16.59 0.55 -1.11
N GLY A 54 -15.89 -0.49 -1.55
CA GLY A 54 -16.14 -1.16 -2.84
C GLY A 54 -15.34 -0.60 -4.02
N TYR A 55 -14.51 0.42 -3.82
CA TYR A 55 -13.55 0.86 -4.83
C TYR A 55 -12.16 0.32 -4.55
N SER A 56 -11.52 -0.20 -5.59
CA SER A 56 -10.10 -0.54 -5.57
C SER A 56 -9.43 -0.14 -6.89
N ASN A 57 -8.17 0.29 -6.81
CA ASN A 57 -7.38 0.69 -7.96
C ASN A 57 -6.03 0.01 -7.90
N TYR A 58 -5.67 -0.70 -8.96
CA TYR A 58 -4.34 -1.28 -9.13
C TYR A 58 -3.56 -0.48 -10.17
N THR A 59 -2.38 0.01 -9.82
CA THR A 59 -1.45 0.66 -10.76
C THR A 59 -0.26 -0.26 -10.97
N SER A 60 -0.02 -0.65 -12.21
CA SER A 60 1.17 -1.40 -12.60
C SER A 60 2.43 -0.51 -12.59
N PRO A 61 3.64 -1.10 -12.58
CA PRO A 61 4.88 -0.34 -12.62
C PRO A 61 5.04 0.49 -13.90
N SER A 62 4.42 0.04 -14.99
CA SER A 62 4.37 0.73 -16.29
C SER A 62 3.34 1.87 -16.32
N GLY A 63 2.68 2.17 -15.20
CA GLY A 63 1.72 3.27 -15.07
C GLY A 63 0.30 2.94 -15.52
N TYR A 64 0.02 1.69 -15.94
CA TYR A 64 -1.34 1.28 -16.27
C TYR A 64 -2.16 1.11 -14.99
N SER A 65 -3.26 1.86 -14.89
CA SER A 65 -4.18 1.82 -13.75
C SER A 65 -5.46 1.08 -14.11
N ARG A 66 -5.90 0.18 -13.23
CA ARG A 66 -7.16 -0.55 -13.32
C ARG A 66 -7.97 -0.33 -12.05
N SER A 67 -9.01 0.49 -12.20
CA SER A 67 -10.03 0.72 -11.20
C SER A 67 -11.12 -0.36 -11.29
N ASN A 68 -11.51 -0.89 -10.14
CA ASN A 68 -12.66 -1.76 -9.98
C ASN A 68 -13.62 -1.13 -8.98
N TYR A 69 -14.87 -0.98 -9.40
CA TYR A 69 -15.99 -0.60 -8.56
C TYR A 69 -16.86 -1.83 -8.36
N SER A 70 -16.81 -2.42 -7.16
CA SER A 70 -17.84 -3.36 -6.72
C SER A 70 -19.09 -2.56 -6.36
N ARG A 71 -20.16 -2.77 -7.12
CA ARG A 71 -21.50 -2.36 -6.68
C ARG A 71 -21.91 -3.35 -5.59
N LYS A 72 -21.99 -2.86 -4.36
CA LYS A 72 -22.46 -3.63 -3.21
C LYS A 72 -23.99 -3.67 -3.21
#